data_AF-A0A7S4RB68-F1
#
_entry.id   AF-A0A7S4RB68-F1
#
_cell.length_a   1.000
_cell.length_b   1.000
_cell.length_c   1.000
_cell.angle_alpha   90.00
_cell.angle_beta   90.00
_cell.angle_gamma   90.00
#
_symmetry.space_group_name_H-M   'P 1'
#
loop_
_entity.id
_entity.type
_entity.pdbx_description
1 polymer ?
#
loop_
_entity_poly.entity_id
_entity_poly.type
_entity_poly.pdbx_seq_one_letter_code
_entity_poly.pdbx_strand_id
1 'polypeptide(L)'
;LASCSYVLCEFQDFKGAEYIGGLSMGILEKLKAQEHLSQVYICTFGGIFGWIRNFRLNLENLLLGYQVGMQTGDIQHAMFNASSYINNSFISGLNLREVEKNIEKFGKEMIEYNQKAVYKSMLPVKRAVSDLILSTQDPLLMAKNSAEQNALLRQVVEENNPVLVSEIYIFGGIVAYIYNRYELAAALVQKRYELEKNMLRTSLWSGVTAFYDGLIFLAMSRNSSEFEWSSKVSNVLSNVKIFEQIGKSNNE
;
A
#
# COMPACT_ATOMS: atom_id res chain seq x y z
N LEU A 1 9.18 1.01 -20.68
CA LEU A 1 7.75 0.66 -20.90
C LEU A 1 7.04 0.42 -19.57
N ALA A 2 7.51 -0.52 -18.73
CA ALA A 2 6.88 -0.77 -17.43
C ALA A 2 6.78 0.48 -16.51
N SER A 3 7.78 1.36 -16.52
CA SER A 3 7.75 2.64 -15.81
C SER A 3 6.74 3.66 -16.39
N CYS A 4 6.41 3.57 -17.69
CA CYS A 4 5.43 4.45 -18.33
C CYS A 4 4.00 4.12 -17.88
N SER A 5 3.75 2.87 -17.48
CA SER A 5 2.44 2.47 -16.97
C SER A 5 2.07 3.17 -15.66
N TYR A 6 3.05 3.48 -14.81
CA TYR A 6 2.82 4.27 -13.58
C TYR A 6 2.21 5.63 -13.90
N VAL A 7 2.80 6.31 -14.89
CA VAL A 7 2.34 7.63 -15.34
C VAL A 7 0.91 7.54 -15.89
N LEU A 8 0.55 6.46 -16.59
CA LEU A 8 -0.82 6.28 -17.08
C LEU A 8 -1.85 6.10 -15.96
N CYS A 9 -1.48 5.39 -14.88
CA CYS A 9 -2.33 5.33 -13.69
C CYS A 9 -2.56 6.72 -13.06
N GLU A 10 -1.57 7.62 -13.11
CA GLU A 10 -1.72 9.01 -12.62
C GLU A 10 -2.77 9.78 -13.42
N PHE A 11 -2.83 9.57 -14.73
CA PHE A 11 -3.84 10.15 -15.62
C PHE A 11 -5.19 9.39 -15.59
N GLN A 12 -5.35 8.41 -14.69
CA GLN A 12 -6.53 7.54 -14.60
C GLN A 12 -6.78 6.72 -15.87
N ASP A 13 -5.77 6.54 -16.73
CA ASP A 13 -5.81 5.64 -17.87
C ASP A 13 -5.38 4.23 -17.46
N PHE A 14 -6.25 3.57 -16.70
CA PHE A 14 -6.00 2.23 -16.18
C PHE A 14 -5.93 1.18 -17.29
N LYS A 15 -6.70 1.35 -18.39
CA LYS A 15 -6.68 0.44 -19.54
C LYS A 15 -5.35 0.55 -20.29
N GLY A 16 -4.87 1.77 -20.53
CA GLY A 16 -3.55 2.01 -21.10
C GLY A 16 -2.44 1.46 -20.20
N ALA A 17 -2.54 1.67 -18.88
CA ALA A 17 -1.59 1.13 -17.93
C ALA A 17 -1.53 -0.40 -17.95
N GLU A 18 -2.67 -1.09 -17.98
CA GLU A 18 -2.77 -2.55 -18.11
C GLU A 18 -2.15 -3.03 -19.42
N TYR A 19 -2.51 -2.39 -20.54
CA TYR A 19 -1.98 -2.74 -21.85
C TYR A 19 -0.46 -2.63 -21.91
N ILE A 20 0.13 -1.53 -21.43
CA ILE A 20 1.58 -1.34 -21.42
C ILE A 20 2.26 -2.30 -20.41
N GLY A 21 1.61 -2.59 -19.28
CA GLY A 21 2.09 -3.59 -18.33
C GLY A 21 2.17 -4.98 -18.97
N GLY A 22 1.09 -5.41 -19.64
CA GLY A 22 1.02 -6.66 -20.39
C GLY A 22 2.06 -6.73 -21.52
N LEU A 23 2.20 -5.65 -22.29
CA LEU A 23 3.21 -5.57 -23.36
C LEU A 23 4.64 -5.68 -22.81
N SER A 24 4.92 -5.06 -21.67
CA SER A 24 6.25 -5.14 -21.03
C SER A 24 6.59 -6.57 -20.61
N MET A 25 5.62 -7.32 -20.09
CA MET A 25 5.80 -8.75 -19.78
C MET A 25 5.98 -9.60 -21.04
N GLY A 26 5.21 -9.35 -22.10
CA GLY A 26 5.36 -10.06 -23.37
C GLY A 26 6.72 -9.83 -24.04
N ILE A 27 7.28 -8.62 -23.93
CA ILE A 27 8.63 -8.31 -24.42
C ILE A 27 9.69 -9.06 -23.60
N LEU A 28 9.54 -9.09 -22.28
CA LEU A 28 10.43 -9.81 -21.36
C LEU A 28 10.53 -11.30 -21.73
N GLU A 29 9.38 -11.95 -21.96
CA GLU A 29 9.31 -13.36 -22.37
C GLU A 29 9.94 -13.59 -23.74
N LYS A 30 9.60 -12.75 -24.73
CA LYS A 30 10.12 -12.89 -26.10
C LYS A 30 11.63 -12.73 -26.19
N LEU A 31 12.20 -11.82 -25.39
CA LEU A 31 13.63 -11.57 -25.35
C LEU A 31 14.39 -12.49 -24.38
N LYS A 32 13.69 -13.30 -23.58
CA LYS A 32 14.25 -14.16 -22.53
C LYS A 32 15.14 -13.40 -21.54
N ALA A 33 14.82 -12.13 -21.29
CA ALA A 33 15.64 -11.21 -20.49
C ALA A 33 15.28 -11.30 -18.99
N GLN A 34 15.47 -12.47 -18.37
CA GLN A 34 15.07 -12.72 -16.98
C GLN A 34 15.71 -11.77 -15.97
N GLU A 35 16.87 -11.19 -16.28
CA GLU A 35 17.56 -10.16 -15.50
C GLU A 35 16.71 -8.91 -15.26
N HIS A 36 15.74 -8.61 -16.12
CA HIS A 36 14.84 -7.47 -15.98
C HIS A 36 13.47 -7.83 -15.38
N LEU A 37 13.24 -9.10 -15.06
CA LEU A 37 11.94 -9.59 -14.58
C LEU A 37 11.54 -8.90 -13.28
N SER A 38 12.46 -8.85 -12.31
CA SER A 38 12.22 -8.23 -11.01
C SER A 38 11.71 -6.79 -11.15
N GLN A 39 12.39 -5.99 -11.97
CA GLN A 39 12.01 -4.62 -12.29
C GLN A 39 10.64 -4.52 -12.98
N VAL A 40 10.39 -5.32 -14.02
CA VAL A 40 9.10 -5.30 -14.73
C VAL A 40 7.96 -5.69 -13.79
N TYR A 41 8.20 -6.66 -12.91
CA TYR A 41 7.19 -7.19 -12.01
C TYR A 41 6.82 -6.21 -10.90
N ILE A 42 7.78 -5.53 -10.27
CA ILE A 42 7.44 -4.50 -9.30
C ILE A 42 6.65 -3.36 -9.95
N CYS A 43 7.02 -2.96 -11.16
CA CYS A 43 6.28 -1.91 -11.86
C CYS A 43 4.85 -2.34 -12.23
N THR A 44 4.65 -3.62 -12.56
CA THR A 44 3.36 -4.12 -13.01
C THR A 44 2.46 -4.52 -11.83
N PHE A 45 2.95 -5.41 -10.98
CA PHE A 45 2.19 -6.02 -9.89
C PHE A 45 2.18 -5.19 -8.61
N GLY A 46 3.26 -4.46 -8.32
CA GLY A 46 3.30 -3.50 -7.21
C GLY A 46 2.63 -2.17 -7.55
N GLY A 47 2.67 -1.79 -8.84
CA GLY A 47 2.18 -0.52 -9.38
C GLY A 47 0.74 -0.50 -9.84
N ILE A 48 0.47 -1.28 -10.88
CA ILE A 48 -0.69 -1.15 -11.75
C ILE A 48 -1.80 -2.09 -11.30
N PHE A 49 -1.46 -3.36 -11.08
CA PHE A 49 -2.48 -4.38 -10.84
C PHE A 49 -3.13 -4.32 -9.46
N GLY A 50 -2.61 -3.49 -8.53
CA GLY A 50 -3.35 -3.12 -7.33
C GLY A 50 -4.64 -2.31 -7.61
N TRP A 51 -4.74 -1.69 -8.79
CA TRP A 51 -5.90 -0.89 -9.21
C TRP A 51 -6.94 -1.67 -10.00
N ILE A 52 -6.51 -2.73 -10.68
CA ILE A 52 -7.27 -3.38 -11.77
C ILE A 52 -7.60 -4.84 -11.43
N ARG A 53 -6.78 -5.48 -10.59
CA ARG A 53 -6.88 -6.91 -10.28
C ARG A 53 -6.86 -7.15 -8.78
N ASN A 54 -7.33 -8.34 -8.37
CA ASN A 54 -7.32 -8.72 -6.97
C ASN A 54 -5.87 -8.81 -6.44
N PHE A 55 -5.55 -8.08 -5.37
CA PHE A 55 -4.22 -8.07 -4.75
C PHE A 55 -3.69 -9.48 -4.42
N ARG A 56 -4.55 -10.42 -4.02
CA ARG A 56 -4.15 -11.81 -3.72
C ARG A 56 -3.61 -12.55 -4.94
N LEU A 57 -4.11 -12.25 -6.14
CA LEU A 57 -3.62 -12.85 -7.40
C LEU A 57 -2.23 -12.32 -7.79
N ASN A 58 -1.81 -11.19 -7.22
CA ASN A 58 -0.52 -10.58 -7.52
C ASN A 58 0.58 -11.00 -6.54
N LEU A 59 0.24 -11.66 -5.42
CA LEU A 59 1.20 -12.03 -4.38
C LEU A 59 2.27 -13.01 -4.90
N GLU A 60 1.87 -14.02 -5.65
CA GLU A 60 2.81 -15.00 -6.23
C GLU A 60 3.76 -14.34 -7.23
N ASN A 61 3.24 -13.42 -8.05
CA ASN A 61 4.07 -12.67 -8.98
C ASN A 61 5.10 -11.80 -8.24
N LEU A 62 4.71 -11.10 -7.18
CA LEU A 62 5.66 -10.31 -6.38
C LEU A 62 6.75 -11.20 -5.74
N LEU A 63 6.39 -12.39 -5.25
CA LEU A 63 7.39 -13.34 -4.76
C LEU A 63 8.32 -13.84 -5.86
N LEU A 64 7.80 -14.10 -7.06
CA LEU A 64 8.62 -14.48 -8.22
C LEU A 64 9.58 -13.35 -8.62
N GLY A 65 9.10 -12.10 -8.65
CA GLY A 65 9.93 -10.93 -8.90
C GLY A 65 11.07 -10.80 -7.89
N TYR A 66 10.77 -10.98 -6.60
CA TYR A 66 11.78 -11.07 -5.55
C TYR A 66 12.79 -12.20 -5.81
N GLN A 67 12.32 -13.43 -6.04
CA GLN A 67 13.19 -14.61 -6.22
C GLN A 67 14.14 -14.43 -7.41
N VAL A 68 13.61 -13.99 -8.56
CA VAL A 68 14.42 -13.78 -9.76
C VAL A 68 15.41 -12.64 -9.53
N GLY A 69 15.00 -11.52 -8.92
CA GLY A 69 15.92 -10.43 -8.60
C GLY A 69 17.05 -10.86 -7.68
N MET A 70 16.77 -11.72 -6.69
CA MET A 70 17.81 -12.31 -5.84
C MET A 70 18.78 -13.21 -6.63
N GLN A 71 18.27 -13.99 -7.58
CA GLN A 71 19.07 -14.89 -8.43
C GLN A 71 19.93 -14.13 -9.44
N THR A 72 19.42 -13.04 -10.01
CA THR A 72 20.10 -12.26 -11.06
C THR A 72 20.96 -11.12 -10.52
N GLY A 73 20.91 -10.87 -9.21
CA GLY A 73 21.64 -9.78 -8.57
C GLY A 73 20.94 -8.42 -8.63
N ASP A 74 19.69 -8.36 -9.11
CA ASP A 74 18.84 -7.17 -9.04
C ASP A 74 18.22 -6.99 -7.64
N ILE A 75 19.10 -6.74 -6.67
CA ILE A 75 18.77 -6.66 -5.25
C ILE A 75 17.77 -5.54 -4.95
N GLN A 76 17.90 -4.38 -5.62
CA GLN A 76 17.03 -3.25 -5.36
C GLN A 76 15.58 -3.57 -5.69
N HIS A 77 15.30 -4.07 -6.90
CA HIS A 77 13.93 -4.43 -7.28
C HIS A 77 13.45 -5.68 -6.53
N ALA A 78 14.34 -6.61 -6.16
CA ALA A 78 13.97 -7.73 -5.31
C ALA A 78 13.39 -7.24 -3.97
N MET A 79 14.05 -6.29 -3.30
CA MET A 79 13.55 -5.75 -2.04
C MET A 79 12.26 -4.94 -2.21
N PHE A 80 12.09 -4.20 -3.30
CA PHE A 80 10.81 -3.55 -3.57
C PHE A 80 9.67 -4.54 -3.79
N ASN A 81 9.92 -5.65 -4.50
CA ASN A 81 8.95 -6.74 -4.66
C ASN A 81 8.56 -7.34 -3.30
N ALA A 82 9.54 -7.60 -2.42
CA ALA A 82 9.28 -8.10 -1.07
C ALA A 82 8.47 -7.13 -0.20
N SER A 83 8.80 -5.83 -0.25
CA SER A 83 8.05 -4.77 0.46
C SER A 83 6.60 -4.69 -0.02
N SER A 84 6.40 -4.72 -1.35
CA SER A 84 5.05 -4.72 -1.95
C SER A 84 4.26 -5.98 -1.61
N TYR A 85 4.93 -7.14 -1.58
CA TYR A 85 4.30 -8.40 -1.16
C TYR A 85 3.77 -8.32 0.28
N ILE A 86 4.55 -7.74 1.20
CA ILE A 86 4.12 -7.58 2.60
C ILE A 86 2.89 -6.66 2.68
N ASN A 87 2.95 -5.49 2.04
CA ASN A 87 1.83 -4.55 2.07
C ASN A 87 0.57 -5.16 1.45
N ASN A 88 0.69 -5.82 0.30
CA ASN A 88 -0.42 -6.52 -0.35
C ASN A 88 -0.96 -7.67 0.50
N SER A 89 -0.10 -8.38 1.25
CA SER A 89 -0.51 -9.47 2.14
C SER A 89 -1.39 -8.95 3.27
N PHE A 90 -0.98 -7.85 3.91
CA PHE A 90 -1.78 -7.18 4.95
C PHE A 90 -3.14 -6.73 4.42
N ILE A 91 -3.14 -6.02 3.29
CA ILE A 91 -4.36 -5.43 2.70
C ILE A 91 -5.32 -6.50 2.19
N SER A 92 -4.80 -7.62 1.67
CA SER A 92 -5.61 -8.76 1.23
C SER A 92 -6.18 -9.59 2.39
N GLY A 93 -5.92 -9.19 3.65
CA GLY A 93 -6.42 -9.88 4.82
C GLY A 93 -5.80 -11.27 5.04
N LEU A 94 -4.53 -11.47 4.66
CA LEU A 94 -3.81 -12.69 5.03
C LEU A 94 -3.65 -12.76 6.56
N ASN A 95 -3.35 -13.97 7.06
CA ASN A 95 -3.16 -14.18 8.48
C ASN A 95 -2.04 -13.28 9.03
N LEU A 96 -2.34 -12.46 10.03
CA LEU A 96 -1.41 -11.45 10.54
C LEU A 96 -0.11 -12.05 11.08
N ARG A 97 -0.11 -13.28 11.62
CA ARG A 97 1.11 -13.96 12.08
C ARG A 97 1.99 -14.40 10.91
N GLU A 98 1.38 -14.78 9.78
CA GLU A 98 2.14 -15.06 8.55
C GLU A 98 2.74 -13.78 7.98
N VAL A 99 1.99 -12.67 8.00
CA VAL A 99 2.50 -11.36 7.58
C VAL A 99 3.65 -10.90 8.48
N GLU A 100 3.53 -11.05 9.80
CA GLU A 100 4.59 -10.76 10.78
C GLU A 100 5.87 -11.54 10.48
N LYS A 101 5.76 -12.86 10.26
CA LYS A 101 6.90 -13.71 9.89
C LYS A 101 7.56 -13.24 8.60
N ASN A 102 6.78 -12.83 7.60
CA ASN A 102 7.32 -12.33 6.33
C ASN A 102 8.01 -10.97 6.50
N ILE A 103 7.46 -10.09 7.34
CA ILE A 103 8.10 -8.81 7.71
C ILE A 103 9.46 -9.05 8.37
N GLU A 104 9.55 -9.99 9.30
CA GLU A 104 10.82 -10.31 9.97
C GLU A 104 11.85 -10.87 8.99
N LYS A 105 11.44 -11.83 8.16
CA LYS A 105 12.31 -12.44 7.15
C LYS A 105 12.86 -11.41 6.18
N PHE A 106 11.98 -10.72 5.44
CA PHE A 106 12.40 -9.78 4.42
C PHE A 106 13.04 -8.53 5.02
N GLY A 107 12.62 -8.11 6.22
CA GLY A 107 13.24 -7.00 6.93
C GLY A 107 14.70 -7.28 7.29
N LYS A 108 15.01 -8.51 7.72
CA LYS A 108 16.39 -8.93 7.97
C LYS A 108 17.22 -8.87 6.68
N GLU A 109 16.71 -9.43 5.59
CA GLU A 109 17.38 -9.41 4.29
C GLU A 109 17.62 -7.98 3.79
N MET A 110 16.63 -7.08 3.90
CA MET A 110 16.81 -5.69 3.50
C MET A 110 17.93 -4.99 4.28
N ILE A 111 18.11 -5.31 5.57
CA ILE A 111 19.21 -4.78 6.36
C ILE A 111 20.55 -5.40 5.90
N GLU A 112 20.61 -6.72 5.72
CA GLU A 112 21.79 -7.44 5.26
C GLU A 112 22.30 -6.93 3.90
N TYR A 113 21.38 -6.61 2.98
CA TYR A 113 21.68 -6.08 1.65
C TYR A 113 21.74 -4.54 1.59
N ASN A 114 21.80 -3.86 2.75
CA ASN A 114 21.90 -2.40 2.87
C ASN A 114 20.74 -1.62 2.18
N GLN A 115 19.57 -2.23 2.03
CA GLN A 115 18.34 -1.63 1.50
C GLN A 115 17.54 -0.94 2.62
N LYS A 116 18.19 -0.03 3.35
CA LYS A 116 17.61 0.63 4.53
C LYS A 116 16.37 1.47 4.21
N ALA A 117 16.34 2.13 3.05
CA ALA A 117 15.19 2.92 2.61
C ALA A 117 13.95 2.03 2.37
N VAL A 118 14.14 0.86 1.75
CA VAL A 118 13.07 -0.12 1.52
C VAL A 118 12.61 -0.73 2.85
N TYR A 119 13.54 -1.02 3.77
CA TYR A 119 13.17 -1.45 5.11
C TYR A 119 12.30 -0.40 5.83
N LYS A 120 12.66 0.88 5.69
CA LYS A 120 11.93 1.98 6.33
C LYS A 120 10.49 2.10 5.81
N SER A 121 10.26 1.86 4.52
CA SER A 121 8.90 1.88 3.95
C SER A 121 8.00 0.75 4.45
N MET A 122 8.55 -0.31 5.05
CA MET A 122 7.76 -1.39 5.65
C MET A 122 7.37 -1.12 7.11
N LEU A 123 7.93 -0.09 7.74
CA LEU A 123 7.64 0.19 9.16
C LEU A 123 6.17 0.51 9.44
N PRO A 124 5.43 1.25 8.57
CA PRO A 124 4.00 1.48 8.76
C PRO A 124 3.17 0.19 8.81
N VAL A 125 3.37 -0.73 7.86
CA VAL A 125 2.65 -2.02 7.84
C VAL A 125 3.08 -2.92 8.99
N LYS A 126 4.38 -2.95 9.32
CA LYS A 126 4.89 -3.69 10.49
C LYS A 126 4.18 -3.25 11.76
N ARG A 127 4.06 -1.94 11.95
CA ARG A 127 3.35 -1.35 13.08
C ARG A 127 1.88 -1.78 13.11
N ALA A 128 1.19 -1.70 11.98
CA ALA A 128 -0.21 -2.07 11.89
C ALA A 128 -0.44 -3.55 12.22
N VAL A 129 0.41 -4.44 11.69
CA VAL A 129 0.39 -5.87 12.02
C VAL A 129 0.59 -6.08 13.53
N SER A 130 1.61 -5.44 14.12
CA SER A 130 1.85 -5.55 15.56
C SER A 130 0.69 -5.01 16.40
N ASP A 131 0.09 -3.86 16.04
CA ASP A 131 -1.09 -3.34 16.74
C ASP A 131 -2.27 -4.32 16.70
N LEU A 132 -2.53 -4.88 15.51
CA LEU A 132 -3.63 -5.82 15.33
C LEU A 132 -3.43 -7.12 16.11
N ILE A 133 -2.20 -7.63 16.18
CA ILE A 133 -1.85 -8.81 16.99
C ILE A 133 -1.92 -8.49 18.49
N LEU A 134 -1.30 -7.37 18.92
CA LEU A 134 -1.10 -7.02 20.34
C LEU A 134 -2.33 -6.41 21.01
N SER A 135 -3.32 -5.92 20.28
CA SER A 135 -4.58 -5.43 20.89
C SER A 135 -5.34 -6.44 21.76
N THR A 136 -4.90 -7.70 21.73
CA THR A 136 -5.40 -8.76 22.58
C THR A 136 -4.57 -8.94 23.87
N GLN A 137 -3.42 -8.26 24.03
CA GLN A 137 -2.42 -8.49 25.08
C GLN A 137 -1.64 -7.21 25.47
N ASP A 138 -1.85 -6.73 26.70
CA ASP A 138 -1.04 -5.76 27.48
C ASP A 138 -1.05 -4.24 27.08
N PRO A 139 -1.66 -3.36 27.91
CA PRO A 139 -1.61 -1.89 27.75
C PRO A 139 -0.21 -1.26 27.71
N LEU A 140 0.80 -1.84 28.36
CA LEU A 140 2.18 -1.31 28.36
C LEU A 140 2.84 -1.47 26.99
N LEU A 141 2.57 -2.59 26.32
CA LEU A 141 3.05 -2.83 24.95
C LEU A 141 2.42 -1.84 23.96
N MET A 142 1.13 -1.54 24.13
CA MET A 142 0.46 -0.52 23.32
C MET A 142 1.10 0.87 23.48
N ALA A 143 1.37 1.30 24.71
CA ALA A 143 1.98 2.60 24.99
C ALA A 143 3.38 2.72 24.40
N LYS A 144 4.20 1.66 24.53
CA LYS A 144 5.53 1.60 23.92
C LYS A 144 5.46 1.77 22.41
N ASN A 145 4.59 1.02 21.75
CA ASN A 145 4.53 1.07 20.30
C ASN A 145 3.97 2.41 19.78
N SER A 146 3.08 3.06 20.53
CA SER A 146 2.64 4.44 20.23
C SER A 146 3.81 5.45 20.33
N ALA A 147 4.69 5.30 21.30
CA ALA A 147 5.87 6.16 21.43
C ALA A 147 6.86 5.97 20.26
N GLU A 148 7.11 4.71 19.86
CA GLU A 148 7.95 4.38 18.70
C GLU A 148 7.36 4.93 17.39
N GLN A 149 6.04 4.87 17.21
CA GLN A 149 5.36 5.45 16.05
C GLN A 149 5.52 6.98 15.99
N ASN A 150 5.37 7.67 17.12
CA ASN A 150 5.59 9.12 17.18
C ASN A 150 7.05 9.49 16.91
N ALA A 151 8.01 8.63 17.27
CA ALA A 151 9.41 8.81 16.91
C ALA A 151 9.63 8.62 15.41
N LEU A 152 9.09 7.55 14.81
CA LEU A 152 9.16 7.30 13.37
C LEU A 152 8.54 8.45 12.58
N LEU A 153 7.33 8.89 12.94
CA LEU A 153 6.66 9.99 12.25
C LEU A 153 7.50 11.27 12.30
N ARG A 154 8.04 11.63 13.48
CA ARG A 154 8.93 12.80 13.61
C ARG A 154 10.14 12.70 12.71
N GLN A 155 10.83 11.56 12.74
CA GLN A 155 11.99 11.32 11.89
C GLN A 155 11.65 11.43 10.39
N VAL A 156 10.53 10.86 9.95
CA VAL A 156 10.12 10.88 8.53
C VAL A 156 9.75 12.29 8.07
N VAL A 157 9.13 13.09 8.95
CA VAL A 157 8.85 14.51 8.69
C VAL A 157 10.15 15.31 8.57
N GLU A 158 11.11 15.09 9.47
CA GLU A 158 12.44 15.73 9.42
C GLU A 158 13.21 15.36 8.14
N GLU A 159 13.04 14.13 7.64
CA GLU A 159 13.63 13.68 6.37
C GLU A 159 12.88 14.17 5.12
N ASN A 160 11.80 14.94 5.26
CA ASN A 160 10.98 15.44 4.16
C ASN A 160 10.51 14.33 3.20
N ASN A 161 10.04 13.20 3.77
CA ASN A 161 9.50 12.08 2.99
C ASN A 161 7.97 12.01 3.14
N PRO A 162 7.21 12.82 2.37
CA PRO A 162 5.76 12.92 2.52
C PRO A 162 5.03 11.64 2.09
N VAL A 163 5.63 10.81 1.23
CA VAL A 163 5.06 9.51 0.84
C VAL A 163 4.96 8.60 2.06
N LEU A 164 6.06 8.46 2.80
CA LEU A 164 6.08 7.61 3.99
C LEU A 164 5.22 8.18 5.13
N VAL A 165 5.10 9.51 5.24
CA VAL A 165 4.12 10.12 6.17
C VAL A 165 2.69 9.75 5.80
N SER A 166 2.33 9.79 4.50
CA SER A 166 1.02 9.36 4.03
C SER A 166 0.75 7.89 4.38
N GLU A 167 1.72 6.99 4.13
CA GLU A 167 1.59 5.58 4.49
C GLU A 167 1.34 5.38 5.99
N ILE A 168 2.05 6.12 6.87
CA ILE A 168 1.81 6.09 8.32
C ILE A 168 0.35 6.46 8.64
N TYR A 169 -0.20 7.49 7.99
CA TYR A 169 -1.60 7.88 8.19
C TYR A 169 -2.59 6.86 7.63
N ILE A 170 -2.30 6.23 6.48
CA ILE A 170 -3.14 5.17 5.89
C ILE A 170 -3.24 3.98 6.84
N PHE A 171 -2.11 3.38 7.21
CA PHE A 171 -2.10 2.20 8.07
C PHE A 171 -2.65 2.51 9.47
N GLY A 172 -2.31 3.68 10.02
CA GLY A 172 -2.87 4.14 11.29
C GLY A 172 -4.39 4.33 11.24
N GLY A 173 -4.91 4.89 10.15
CA GLY A 173 -6.35 5.07 9.93
C GLY A 173 -7.10 3.74 9.83
N ILE A 174 -6.53 2.76 9.12
CA ILE A 174 -7.07 1.38 9.02
C ILE A 174 -7.16 0.75 10.41
N VAL A 175 -6.07 0.78 11.17
CA VAL A 175 -6.01 0.20 12.53
C VAL A 175 -7.00 0.91 13.47
N ALA A 176 -7.05 2.24 13.44
CA ALA A 176 -7.98 3.01 14.26
C ALA A 176 -9.44 2.67 13.93
N TYR A 177 -9.78 2.52 12.65
CA TYR A 177 -11.10 2.09 12.21
C TYR A 177 -11.46 0.69 12.73
N ILE A 178 -10.54 -0.28 12.63
CA ILE A 178 -10.75 -1.66 13.13
C ILE A 178 -11.04 -1.68 14.63
N TYR A 179 -10.42 -0.79 15.41
CA TYR A 179 -10.70 -0.62 16.85
C TYR A 179 -11.89 0.29 17.17
N ASN A 180 -12.69 0.67 16.18
CA ASN A 180 -13.82 1.59 16.33
C ASN A 180 -13.43 2.97 16.90
N ARG A 181 -12.18 3.41 16.69
CA ARG A 181 -11.68 4.74 17.08
C ARG A 181 -11.90 5.72 15.91
N TYR A 182 -13.16 5.95 15.56
CA TYR A 182 -13.52 6.61 14.30
C TYR A 182 -13.05 8.07 14.23
N GLU A 183 -13.05 8.81 15.33
CA GLU A 183 -12.57 10.19 15.40
C GLU A 183 -11.07 10.27 15.12
N LEU A 184 -10.29 9.34 15.68
CA LEU A 184 -8.86 9.22 15.39
C LEU A 184 -8.63 8.84 13.93
N ALA A 185 -9.39 7.87 13.42
CA ALA A 185 -9.30 7.45 12.02
C ALA A 185 -9.60 8.62 11.07
N ALA A 186 -10.65 9.39 11.33
CA ALA A 186 -11.03 10.56 10.54
C ALA A 186 -9.97 11.68 10.61
N ALA A 187 -9.39 11.94 11.78
CA ALA A 187 -8.32 12.91 11.94
C ALA A 187 -7.05 12.52 11.14
N LEU A 188 -6.70 11.23 11.11
CA LEU A 188 -5.58 10.73 10.30
C LEU A 188 -5.85 10.87 8.79
N VAL A 189 -7.07 10.56 8.35
CA VAL A 189 -7.49 10.75 6.95
C VAL A 189 -7.41 12.23 6.55
N GLN A 190 -7.85 13.15 7.41
CA GLN A 190 -7.77 14.59 7.14
C GLN A 190 -6.30 15.05 7.04
N LYS A 191 -5.43 14.63 7.96
CA LYS A 191 -3.98 14.93 7.89
C LYS A 191 -3.36 14.42 6.60
N ARG A 192 -3.76 13.23 6.14
CA ARG A 192 -3.33 12.66 4.87
C ARG A 192 -3.78 13.52 3.68
N TYR A 193 -5.05 13.93 3.63
CA TYR A 193 -5.56 14.79 2.54
C TYR A 193 -4.85 16.14 2.46
N GLU A 194 -4.57 16.79 3.60
CA GLU A 194 -3.81 18.05 3.60
C GLU A 194 -2.38 17.86 3.07
N LEU A 195 -1.72 16.77 3.47
CA LEU A 195 -0.39 16.42 3.00
C LEU A 195 -0.39 16.15 1.49
N GLU A 196 -1.36 15.37 1.01
CA GLU A 196 -1.43 14.90 -0.38
C GLU A 196 -1.95 15.97 -1.36
N LYS A 197 -2.50 17.09 -0.86
CA LYS A 197 -3.07 18.17 -1.70
C LYS A 197 -2.11 18.69 -2.77
N ASN A 198 -0.81 18.71 -2.47
CA ASN A 198 0.24 19.18 -3.36
C ASN A 198 1.14 18.04 -3.87
N MET A 199 0.77 16.79 -3.61
CA MET A 199 1.49 15.63 -4.07
C MET A 199 0.88 15.12 -5.37
N LEU A 200 1.74 14.59 -6.25
CA LEU A 200 1.24 13.71 -7.30
C LEU A 200 0.54 12.53 -6.61
N ARG A 201 -0.60 12.10 -7.17
CA ARG A 201 -1.42 11.03 -6.63
C ARG A 201 -0.73 9.69 -6.90
N THR A 202 0.35 9.42 -6.17
CA THR A 202 1.26 8.27 -6.36
C THR A 202 0.81 7.02 -5.61
N SER A 203 -0.32 7.09 -4.91
CA SER A 203 -0.76 6.03 -4.01
C SER A 203 -1.12 4.76 -4.79
N LEU A 204 -0.21 3.79 -4.76
CA LEU A 204 -0.41 2.37 -5.09
C LEU A 204 -1.64 1.74 -4.40
N TRP A 205 -2.20 2.45 -3.42
CA TRP A 205 -3.22 2.02 -2.49
C TRP A 205 -4.55 2.75 -2.67
N SER A 206 -4.73 3.55 -3.70
CA SER A 206 -5.92 4.39 -3.93
C SER A 206 -7.27 3.69 -3.75
N GLY A 207 -7.41 2.44 -4.19
CA GLY A 207 -8.64 1.66 -4.03
C GLY A 207 -8.87 1.28 -2.57
N VAL A 208 -7.81 0.89 -1.88
CA VAL A 208 -7.82 0.54 -0.45
C VAL A 208 -8.08 1.77 0.40
N THR A 209 -7.41 2.89 0.10
CA THR A 209 -7.62 4.16 0.80
C THR A 209 -9.02 4.68 0.56
N ALA A 210 -9.53 4.67 -0.67
CA ALA A 210 -10.92 5.05 -0.95
C ALA A 210 -11.91 4.16 -0.18
N PHE A 211 -11.68 2.85 -0.12
CA PHE A 211 -12.53 1.93 0.64
C PHE A 211 -12.57 2.28 2.13
N TYR A 212 -11.40 2.37 2.79
CA TYR A 212 -11.33 2.66 4.22
C TYR A 212 -11.75 4.08 4.56
N ASP A 213 -11.42 5.08 3.74
CA ASP A 213 -11.91 6.45 3.91
C ASP A 213 -13.44 6.48 3.90
N GLY A 214 -14.07 5.77 2.95
CA GLY A 214 -15.52 5.66 2.86
C GLY A 214 -16.13 5.04 4.12
N LEU A 215 -15.54 3.95 4.61
CA LEU A 215 -15.97 3.31 5.85
C LEU A 215 -15.84 4.24 7.07
N ILE A 216 -14.73 4.98 7.16
CA ILE A 216 -14.47 5.95 8.24
C ILE A 216 -15.49 7.09 8.18
N PHE A 217 -15.70 7.71 7.01
CA PHE A 217 -16.66 8.80 6.86
C PHE A 217 -18.10 8.33 7.08
N LEU A 218 -18.45 7.12 6.65
CA LEU A 218 -19.75 6.52 6.95
C LEU A 218 -19.94 6.34 8.47
N ALA A 219 -18.93 5.83 9.18
CA ALA A 219 -18.99 5.70 10.64
C ALA A 219 -19.14 7.08 11.31
N MET A 220 -18.39 8.09 10.88
CA MET A 220 -18.52 9.46 11.39
C MET A 220 -19.90 10.06 11.11
N SER A 221 -20.46 9.86 9.91
CA SER A 221 -21.80 10.37 9.55
C SER A 221 -22.94 9.73 10.33
N ARG A 222 -22.75 8.50 10.82
CA ARG A 222 -23.72 7.83 11.70
C ARG A 222 -23.66 8.35 13.13
N ASN A 223 -22.48 8.80 13.56
CA ASN A 223 -22.24 9.25 14.93
C ASN A 223 -22.31 10.78 15.10
N SER A 224 -22.39 11.53 14.00
CA SER A 224 -22.44 13.00 13.99
C SER A 224 -23.39 13.52 12.91
N SER A 225 -24.13 14.58 13.22
CA SER A 225 -25.06 15.25 12.28
C SER A 225 -24.35 16.24 11.35
N GLU A 226 -23.02 16.21 11.28
CA GLU A 226 -22.24 17.19 10.52
C GLU A 226 -22.37 16.94 9.01
N PHE A 227 -22.76 17.99 8.29
CA PHE A 227 -22.91 17.95 6.82
C PHE A 227 -21.59 17.59 6.12
N GLU A 228 -20.45 17.94 6.72
CA GLU A 228 -19.12 17.67 6.19
C GLU A 228 -18.89 16.18 5.91
N TRP A 229 -19.24 15.28 6.83
CA TRP A 229 -19.05 13.84 6.63
C TRP A 229 -19.96 13.27 5.56
N SER A 230 -21.20 13.76 5.47
CA SER A 230 -22.14 13.36 4.41
C SER A 230 -21.65 13.75 3.02
N SER A 231 -21.05 14.94 2.90
CA SER A 231 -20.40 15.39 1.66
C SER A 231 -19.17 14.54 1.31
N LYS A 232 -18.31 14.25 2.30
CA LYS A 232 -17.13 13.37 2.12
C LYS A 232 -17.51 11.95 1.70
N VAL A 233 -18.58 11.37 2.25
CA VAL A 233 -19.11 10.07 1.80
C VAL A 233 -19.50 10.11 0.32
N SER A 234 -20.20 11.16 -0.11
CA SER A 234 -20.61 11.32 -1.51
C SER A 234 -19.42 11.39 -2.47
N ASN A 235 -18.35 12.08 -2.07
CA ASN A 235 -17.10 12.17 -2.83
C ASN A 235 -16.33 10.85 -2.89
N VAL A 236 -16.35 10.04 -1.84
CA VAL A 236 -15.72 8.71 -1.89
C VAL A 236 -16.53 7.76 -2.76
N LEU A 237 -17.86 7.81 -2.71
CA LEU A 237 -18.72 6.95 -3.53
C LEU A 237 -18.55 7.20 -5.04
N SER A 238 -18.26 8.43 -5.46
CA SER A 238 -17.92 8.71 -6.86
C SER A 238 -16.59 8.07 -7.27
N ASN A 239 -15.59 8.07 -6.39
CA ASN A 239 -14.32 7.36 -6.62
C ASN A 239 -14.52 5.83 -6.66
N VAL A 240 -15.36 5.27 -5.78
CA VAL A 240 -15.67 3.83 -5.76
C VAL A 240 -16.34 3.37 -7.06
N LYS A 241 -17.21 4.20 -7.67
CA LYS A 241 -17.84 3.89 -8.97
C LYS A 241 -16.82 3.74 -10.11
N ILE A 242 -15.70 4.47 -10.07
CA ILE A 242 -14.62 4.31 -11.05
C ILE A 242 -14.04 2.89 -10.96
N PHE A 243 -13.78 2.41 -9.75
CA PHE A 243 -13.30 1.04 -9.52
C PHE A 243 -14.33 -0.04 -9.90
N GLU A 244 -15.63 0.21 -9.66
CA GLU A 244 -16.70 -0.71 -10.07
C GLU A 244 -16.78 -0.88 -11.59
N GLN A 245 -16.62 0.21 -12.35
CA GLN A 245 -16.63 0.17 -13.82
C GLN A 245 -15.44 -0.61 -14.38
N ILE A 246 -14.25 -0.45 -13.80
CA ILE A 246 -13.05 -1.21 -14.16
C ILE A 246 -13.25 -2.71 -13.89
N GLY A 247 -13.81 -3.05 -12.72
CA GLY A 247 -14.07 -4.44 -12.36
C GLY A 247 -15.06 -5.15 -13.31
N LYS A 248 -16.06 -4.44 -13.83
CA LYS A 248 -17.02 -4.98 -14.80
C LYS A 248 -16.39 -5.23 -16.17
N SER A 249 -15.51 -4.35 -16.65
CA SER A 249 -14.86 -4.53 -17.96
C SER A 249 -13.84 -5.66 -18.02
N ASN A 250 -13.40 -6.19 -16.89
CA ASN A 250 -12.42 -7.29 -16.82
C ASN A 250 -13.06 -8.68 -16.72
N ASN A 251 -14.40 -8.75 -16.59
CA ASN A 251 -15.17 -9.98 -16.54
C ASN A 251 -15.96 -10.26 -17.85
N GLU A 252 -15.77 -9.43 -18.87
CA GLU A 252 -16.23 -9.62 -20.26
C GLU A 252 -15.05 -10.08 -21.14
#